data_AF-A0A6P4XY68-F1
#
_entry.id   AF-A0A6P4XY68-F1
#
_cell.length_a   1.000
_cell.length_b   1.000
_cell.length_c   1.000
_cell.angle_alpha   90.00
_cell.angle_beta   90.00
_cell.angle_gamma   90.00
#
_symmetry.space_group_name_H-M   'P 1'
#
loop_
_entity.id
_entity.type
_entity.pdbx_description
1 polymer ?
#
loop_
_entity_poly.entity_id
_entity_poly.type
_entity_poly.pdbx_seq_one_letter_code
_entity_poly.pdbx_strand_id
1 'polypeptide(L)'
;MYYANRAPPPPPPSSSSAAVAAPVHPHPHPHPHPPPPQQHQPDGAMAPSSEEEGGNTSGVSTLSSTRSHDHHVMFANQASQLALQEQVSRLQLENRRLLEELMQSERQYNELLHMQVVDRQQMVRHLQSEGERSRHSSAGSASISVTSVGRVVKRDVELDRWLTDLGLDTAVADRFFDEEYSLHDVLELMTRDDLRQLNLRGGIQLRIWDAVLKHRTGRTSPEEKPEEPD
;
A
#
# COMPACT_ATOMS: atom_id res chain seq x y z
N MET A 1 -18.95 -19.46 63.65
CA MET A 1 -19.43 -18.19 63.05
C MET A 1 -18.89 -18.13 61.64
N TYR A 2 -19.78 -18.22 60.67
CA TYR A 2 -19.52 -18.51 59.26
C TYR A 2 -18.86 -17.33 58.52
N TYR A 3 -17.70 -17.54 57.89
CA TYR A 3 -17.26 -16.69 56.78
C TYR A 3 -17.75 -17.29 55.48
N ALA A 4 -18.76 -16.66 54.90
CA ALA A 4 -19.40 -17.06 53.66
C ALA A 4 -18.44 -16.87 52.48
N ASN A 5 -18.20 -17.96 51.74
CA ASN A 5 -17.63 -17.94 50.39
C ASN A 5 -18.56 -17.13 49.48
N ARG A 6 -18.23 -15.86 49.24
CA ARG A 6 -18.94 -15.03 48.28
C ARG A 6 -18.27 -15.20 46.92
N ALA A 7 -18.93 -15.95 46.04
CA ALA A 7 -18.54 -16.08 44.65
C ALA A 7 -18.42 -14.68 44.00
N PRO A 8 -17.45 -14.46 43.08
CA PRO A 8 -17.35 -13.21 42.36
C PRO A 8 -18.61 -12.96 41.51
N PRO A 9 -19.05 -11.70 41.35
CA PRO A 9 -20.23 -11.38 40.54
C PRO A 9 -19.99 -11.76 39.07
N PRO A 10 -21.04 -12.20 38.35
CA PRO A 10 -20.93 -12.48 36.92
C PRO A 10 -20.63 -11.19 36.14
N PRO A 11 -19.92 -11.29 35.00
CA PRO A 11 -19.69 -10.14 34.13
C PRO A 11 -21.01 -9.59 33.59
N PRO A 12 -21.11 -8.26 33.34
CA PRO A 12 -22.31 -7.67 32.78
C PRO A 12 -22.62 -8.26 31.38
N PRO A 13 -23.90 -8.34 30.98
CA PRO A 13 -24.25 -8.82 29.65
C PRO A 13 -23.62 -7.91 28.60
N SER A 14 -22.92 -8.50 27.63
CA SER A 14 -22.43 -7.81 26.45
C SER A 14 -23.60 -7.10 25.79
N SER A 15 -23.58 -5.76 25.79
CA SER A 15 -24.53 -4.95 25.04
C SER A 15 -24.43 -5.33 23.57
N SER A 16 -25.39 -6.14 23.13
CA SER A 16 -25.70 -6.32 21.73
C SER A 16 -26.29 -5.01 21.19
N SER A 17 -25.87 -4.67 19.97
CA SER A 17 -26.51 -3.69 19.10
C SER A 17 -26.31 -2.21 19.46
N ALA A 18 -25.22 -1.65 18.96
CA ALA A 18 -25.25 -0.31 18.41
C ALA A 18 -24.76 -0.43 16.96
N ALA A 19 -25.71 -0.58 16.04
CA ALA A 19 -25.47 -0.39 14.62
C ALA A 19 -24.89 1.01 14.43
N VAL A 20 -23.61 1.09 14.11
CA VAL A 20 -23.02 2.34 13.60
C VAL A 20 -23.66 2.56 12.24
N ALA A 21 -24.64 3.47 12.23
CA ALA A 21 -25.23 3.98 11.01
C ALA A 21 -24.10 4.49 10.11
N ALA A 22 -24.07 3.95 8.89
CA ALA A 22 -23.19 4.40 7.84
C ALA A 22 -23.31 5.93 7.67
N PRO A 23 -22.21 6.65 7.37
CA PRO A 23 -22.34 7.97 6.80
C PRO A 23 -23.05 7.81 5.45
N VAL A 24 -24.33 8.19 5.42
CA VAL A 24 -25.11 8.34 4.20
C VAL A 24 -24.47 9.48 3.42
N HIS A 25 -23.57 9.14 2.50
CA HIS A 25 -23.15 10.07 1.47
C HIS A 25 -24.40 10.47 0.68
N PRO A 26 -24.64 11.77 0.45
CA PRO A 26 -25.77 12.20 -0.36
C PRO A 26 -25.60 11.63 -1.77
N HIS A 27 -26.63 10.91 -2.21
CA HIS A 27 -26.81 10.49 -3.60
C HIS A 27 -26.61 11.71 -4.52
N PRO A 28 -25.86 11.60 -5.63
CA PRO A 28 -25.89 12.64 -6.63
C PRO A 28 -27.29 12.64 -7.24
N HIS A 29 -28.00 13.75 -7.07
CA HIS A 29 -29.23 14.01 -7.82
C HIS A 29 -28.95 13.85 -9.32
N PRO A 30 -29.84 13.22 -10.10
CA PRO A 30 -29.72 13.21 -11.55
C PRO A 30 -29.88 14.65 -12.04
N HIS A 31 -28.85 15.17 -12.69
CA HIS A 31 -28.96 16.41 -13.44
C HIS A 31 -30.07 16.26 -14.51
N PRO A 32 -30.93 17.27 -14.69
CA PRO A 32 -31.96 17.21 -15.71
C PRO A 32 -31.31 17.25 -17.09
N HIS A 33 -31.79 16.38 -17.97
CA HIS A 33 -31.47 16.37 -19.40
C HIS A 33 -31.64 17.78 -20.00
N PRO A 34 -30.77 18.23 -20.92
CA PRO A 34 -31.07 19.40 -21.74
C PRO A 34 -32.28 19.07 -22.63
N PRO A 35 -33.21 20.03 -22.86
CA PRO A 35 -34.35 19.79 -23.73
C PRO A 35 -33.87 19.51 -25.18
N PRO A 36 -34.57 18.65 -25.93
CA PRO A 36 -34.25 18.42 -27.33
C PRO A 36 -34.42 19.72 -28.13
N PRO A 37 -33.65 19.92 -29.21
CA PRO A 37 -33.79 21.09 -30.06
C PRO A 37 -35.21 21.13 -30.65
N GLN A 38 -35.93 22.23 -30.38
CA GLN A 38 -37.25 22.48 -30.93
C GLN A 38 -37.16 22.51 -32.46
N GLN A 39 -37.87 21.58 -33.10
CA GLN A 39 -38.16 21.64 -34.52
C GLN A 39 -39.00 22.91 -34.78
N HIS A 40 -38.40 23.92 -35.40
CA HIS A 40 -39.18 25.00 -36.02
C HIS A 40 -39.81 24.43 -37.29
N GLN A 41 -41.13 24.22 -37.24
CA GLN A 41 -41.95 24.05 -38.43
C GLN A 41 -42.21 25.42 -39.10
N PRO A 42 -42.39 25.45 -40.43
CA PRO A 42 -42.53 26.68 -41.21
C PRO A 42 -44.00 27.10 -41.27
N ASP A 43 -44.29 28.38 -41.06
CA ASP A 43 -45.64 28.93 -41.31
C ASP A 43 -45.56 30.26 -42.09
N GLY A 44 -46.13 30.23 -43.30
CA GLY A 44 -47.20 31.16 -43.71
C GLY A 44 -46.90 32.64 -44.00
N ALA A 45 -46.66 32.93 -45.29
CA ALA A 45 -47.40 33.89 -46.15
C ALA A 45 -47.31 35.45 -45.98
N MET A 46 -47.22 36.09 -47.17
CA MET A 46 -47.60 37.48 -47.56
C MET A 46 -46.72 38.64 -47.03
N ALA A 47 -46.30 39.68 -47.76
CA ALA A 47 -46.70 40.28 -49.04
C ALA A 47 -45.53 41.16 -49.59
N PRO A 48 -45.58 41.65 -50.85
CA PRO A 48 -44.48 42.36 -51.51
C PRO A 48 -44.55 43.88 -51.31
N SER A 49 -43.40 44.56 -51.36
CA SER A 49 -43.34 46.01 -51.57
C SER A 49 -42.14 46.33 -52.46
N SER A 50 -42.48 46.89 -53.61
CA SER A 50 -41.63 47.31 -54.71
C SER A 50 -40.68 48.45 -54.32
N GLU A 51 -39.51 48.53 -54.96
CA GLU A 51 -39.09 49.67 -55.81
C GLU A 51 -37.65 49.48 -56.33
N GLU A 52 -37.56 49.56 -57.68
CA GLU A 52 -36.50 50.13 -58.54
C GLU A 52 -35.02 49.76 -58.25
N GLU A 53 -34.30 49.07 -59.13
CA GLU A 53 -33.85 49.43 -60.49
C GLU A 53 -32.32 49.35 -60.45
N GLY A 54 -31.76 48.51 -61.30
CA GLY A 54 -30.32 48.25 -61.31
C GLY A 54 -30.05 46.98 -62.09
N GLY A 55 -29.89 47.14 -63.41
CA GLY A 55 -29.71 46.02 -64.32
C GLY A 55 -28.51 45.16 -63.98
N ASN A 56 -28.74 43.85 -63.91
CA ASN A 56 -27.72 42.84 -64.10
C ASN A 56 -28.26 41.73 -64.99
N THR A 57 -28.31 42.00 -66.30
CA THR A 57 -28.30 40.96 -67.32
C THR A 57 -26.89 40.38 -67.42
N SER A 58 -26.55 39.35 -66.65
CA SER A 58 -25.53 38.35 -67.01
C SER A 58 -25.30 37.34 -65.89
N GLY A 59 -25.25 36.06 -66.25
CA GLY A 59 -24.55 35.04 -65.48
C GLY A 59 -25.44 33.99 -64.82
N VAL A 60 -26.14 33.17 -65.60
CA VAL A 60 -26.46 31.80 -65.16
C VAL A 60 -25.12 31.11 -64.88
N SER A 61 -24.82 30.88 -63.60
CA SER A 61 -23.69 30.05 -63.15
C SER A 61 -24.08 29.29 -61.89
N THR A 62 -24.29 27.98 -62.08
CA THR A 62 -24.08 26.88 -61.12
C THR A 62 -24.64 27.03 -59.70
N LEU A 63 -25.96 26.86 -59.57
CA LEU A 63 -26.67 26.60 -58.30
C LEU A 63 -26.26 25.26 -57.62
N SER A 64 -25.34 24.49 -58.21
CA SER A 64 -24.88 23.19 -57.71
C SER A 64 -23.67 23.25 -56.77
N SER A 65 -22.96 24.38 -56.69
CA SER A 65 -21.68 24.45 -55.97
C SER A 65 -21.84 24.62 -54.45
N THR A 66 -22.83 25.39 -53.99
CA THR A 66 -23.15 25.54 -52.56
C THR A 66 -23.73 24.27 -51.96
N ARG A 67 -24.64 23.60 -52.69
CA ARG A 67 -25.28 22.35 -52.22
C ARG A 67 -24.28 21.19 -52.06
N SER A 68 -23.24 21.15 -52.88
CA SER A 68 -22.16 20.17 -52.74
C SER A 68 -21.23 20.49 -51.57
N HIS A 69 -20.98 21.78 -51.29
CA HIS A 69 -20.19 22.22 -50.14
C HIS A 69 -20.91 21.93 -48.82
N ASP A 70 -22.20 22.26 -48.73
CA ASP A 70 -23.04 21.97 -47.56
C ASP A 70 -23.14 20.47 -47.28
N HIS A 71 -23.30 19.64 -48.32
CA HIS A 71 -23.36 18.19 -48.17
C HIS A 71 -22.01 17.60 -47.72
N HIS A 72 -20.89 18.16 -48.20
CA HIS A 72 -19.55 17.77 -47.78
C HIS A 72 -19.28 18.16 -46.31
N VAL A 73 -19.66 19.38 -45.91
CA VAL A 73 -19.53 19.85 -44.51
C VAL A 73 -20.41 19.03 -43.58
N MET A 74 -21.64 18.69 -43.98
CA MET A 74 -22.53 17.82 -43.21
C MET A 74 -21.94 16.41 -43.04
N PHE A 75 -21.37 15.83 -44.09
CA PHE A 75 -20.70 14.53 -44.03
C PHE A 75 -19.43 14.57 -43.16
N ALA A 76 -18.62 15.62 -43.26
CA ALA A 76 -17.43 15.79 -42.42
C ALA A 76 -17.77 15.99 -40.93
N ASN A 77 -18.84 16.74 -40.64
CA ASN A 77 -19.36 16.89 -39.29
C ASN A 77 -19.92 15.57 -38.74
N GLN A 78 -20.66 14.83 -39.57
CA GLN A 78 -21.15 13.49 -39.22
C GLN A 78 -20.00 12.52 -38.93
N ALA A 79 -18.96 12.48 -39.79
CA ALA A 79 -17.78 11.65 -39.58
C ALA A 79 -17.04 12.01 -38.28
N SER A 80 -16.91 13.31 -38.00
CA SER A 80 -16.31 13.80 -36.74
C SER A 80 -17.14 13.38 -35.52
N GLN A 81 -18.47 13.44 -35.61
CA GLN A 81 -19.37 13.02 -34.55
C GLN A 81 -19.27 11.50 -34.28
N LEU A 82 -19.16 10.68 -35.32
CA LEU A 82 -18.95 9.24 -35.19
C LEU A 82 -17.60 8.91 -34.56
N ALA A 83 -16.52 9.60 -34.94
CA ALA A 83 -15.20 9.41 -34.35
C ALA A 83 -15.18 9.76 -32.85
N LEU A 84 -15.87 10.82 -32.45
CA LEU A 84 -16.04 11.16 -31.03
C LEU A 84 -16.83 10.10 -30.27
N GLN A 85 -17.92 9.58 -30.85
CA GLN A 85 -18.69 8.48 -30.24
C GLN A 85 -17.86 7.21 -30.07
N GLU A 86 -17.04 6.86 -31.06
CA GLU A 86 -16.11 5.73 -30.96
C GLU A 86 -15.08 5.94 -29.85
N GLN A 87 -14.50 7.14 -29.74
CA GLN A 87 -13.56 7.48 -28.68
C GLN A 87 -14.19 7.39 -27.28
N VAL A 88 -15.41 7.92 -27.12
CA VAL A 88 -16.15 7.80 -25.85
C VAL A 88 -16.41 6.34 -25.52
N SER A 89 -16.84 5.54 -26.49
CA SER A 89 -17.09 4.10 -26.30
C SER A 89 -15.81 3.36 -25.90
N ARG A 90 -14.68 3.69 -26.53
CA ARG A 90 -13.36 3.13 -26.19
C ARG A 90 -12.97 3.47 -24.76
N LEU A 91 -13.07 4.74 -24.37
CA LEU A 91 -12.73 5.19 -23.03
C LEU A 91 -13.65 4.57 -21.96
N GLN A 92 -14.94 4.42 -22.24
CA GLN A 92 -15.87 3.75 -21.34
C GLN A 92 -15.51 2.28 -21.15
N LEU A 93 -15.14 1.58 -22.23
CA LEU A 93 -14.69 0.19 -22.16
C LEU A 93 -13.42 0.06 -21.33
N GLU A 94 -12.45 0.95 -21.55
CA GLU A 94 -11.19 0.96 -20.83
C GLU A 94 -11.38 1.32 -19.36
N ASN A 95 -12.23 2.30 -19.04
CA ASN A 95 -12.57 2.66 -17.67
C ASN A 95 -13.22 1.49 -16.93
N ARG A 96 -14.16 0.78 -17.57
CA ARG A 96 -14.76 -0.44 -17.01
C ARG A 96 -13.71 -1.52 -16.76
N ARG A 97 -12.82 -1.77 -17.73
CA ARG A 97 -11.74 -2.75 -17.58
C ARG A 97 -10.82 -2.40 -16.40
N LEU A 98 -10.41 -1.14 -16.28
CA LEU A 98 -9.55 -0.69 -15.17
C LEU A 98 -10.25 -0.83 -13.81
N LEU A 99 -11.55 -0.56 -13.74
CA LEU A 99 -12.34 -0.79 -12.52
C LEU A 99 -12.40 -2.27 -12.15
N GLU A 100 -12.56 -3.15 -13.13
CA GLU A 100 -12.52 -4.60 -12.92
C GLU A 100 -11.14 -5.06 -12.43
N GLU A 101 -10.05 -4.58 -13.04
CA GLU A 101 -8.67 -4.88 -12.62
C GLU A 101 -8.39 -4.37 -11.19
N LEU A 102 -8.86 -3.17 -10.84
CA LEU A 102 -8.72 -2.62 -9.49
C LEU A 102 -9.47 -3.47 -8.46
N MET A 103 -10.72 -3.82 -8.76
CA MET A 103 -11.52 -4.69 -7.89
C MET A 103 -10.89 -6.08 -7.75
N GLN A 104 -10.31 -6.63 -8.81
CA GLN A 104 -9.64 -7.92 -8.76
C GLN A 104 -8.37 -7.85 -7.91
N SER A 105 -7.57 -6.79 -8.05
CA SER A 105 -6.38 -6.55 -7.23
C SER A 105 -6.75 -6.40 -5.74
N GLU A 106 -7.82 -5.66 -5.43
CA GLU A 106 -8.32 -5.48 -4.06
C GLU A 106 -8.74 -6.81 -3.44
N ARG A 107 -9.45 -7.66 -4.19
CA ARG A 107 -9.81 -9.02 -3.73
C ARG A 107 -8.58 -9.89 -3.45
N GLN A 108 -7.62 -9.91 -4.37
CA GLN A 108 -6.39 -10.70 -4.22
C GLN A 108 -5.58 -10.25 -2.99
N TYR A 109 -5.50 -8.94 -2.76
CA TYR A 109 -4.81 -8.38 -1.61
C TYR A 109 -5.51 -8.75 -0.29
N ASN A 110 -6.84 -8.63 -0.23
CA ASN A 110 -7.61 -9.05 0.95
C ASN A 110 -7.48 -10.54 1.24
N GLU A 111 -7.48 -11.39 0.20
CA GLU A 111 -7.30 -12.83 0.34
C GLU A 111 -5.94 -13.17 0.96
N LEU A 112 -4.87 -12.54 0.47
CA LEU A 112 -3.52 -12.72 1.01
C LEU A 112 -3.42 -12.25 2.47
N LEU A 113 -3.98 -11.07 2.78
CA LEU A 113 -4.03 -10.57 4.16
C LEU A 113 -4.78 -11.53 5.08
N HIS A 114 -5.95 -11.99 4.66
CA HIS A 114 -6.76 -12.93 5.43
C HIS A 114 -6.00 -14.25 5.67
N MET A 115 -5.34 -14.78 4.64
CA MET A 115 -4.49 -15.96 4.75
C MET A 115 -3.38 -15.75 5.79
N GLN A 116 -2.64 -14.64 5.73
CA GLN A 116 -1.57 -14.35 6.70
C GLN A 116 -2.10 -14.17 8.13
N VAL A 117 -3.28 -13.55 8.28
CA VAL A 117 -3.92 -13.36 9.59
C VAL A 117 -4.38 -14.68 10.17
N VAL A 118 -4.93 -15.59 9.35
CA VAL A 118 -5.32 -16.94 9.77
C VAL A 118 -4.10 -17.77 10.15
N ASP A 119 -3.04 -17.72 9.35
CA ASP A 119 -1.79 -18.45 9.59
C ASP A 119 -1.14 -18.03 10.93
N ARG A 120 -0.99 -16.71 11.16
CA ARG A 120 -0.51 -16.19 12.45
C ARG A 120 -1.41 -16.58 13.62
N GLN A 121 -2.74 -16.55 13.45
CA GLN A 121 -3.67 -17.00 14.49
C GLN A 121 -3.54 -18.50 14.79
N GLN A 122 -3.26 -19.34 13.78
CA GLN A 122 -2.99 -20.76 13.98
C GLN A 122 -1.68 -20.97 14.75
N MET A 123 -0.62 -20.26 14.38
CA MET A 123 0.66 -20.31 15.07
C MET A 123 0.53 -19.89 16.55
N VAL A 124 -0.15 -18.77 16.82
CA VAL A 124 -0.41 -18.32 18.19
C VAL A 124 -1.18 -19.37 18.99
N ARG A 125 -2.23 -19.98 18.41
CA ARG A 125 -2.98 -21.06 19.07
C ARG A 125 -2.13 -22.29 19.34
N HIS A 126 -1.24 -22.67 18.42
CA HIS A 126 -0.31 -23.78 18.63
C HIS A 126 0.58 -23.51 19.85
N LEU A 127 1.25 -22.35 19.86
CA LEU A 127 2.13 -21.94 20.96
C LEU A 127 1.38 -21.84 22.30
N GLN A 128 0.15 -21.31 22.30
CA GLN A 128 -0.71 -21.28 23.48
C GLN A 128 -1.01 -22.70 23.98
N SER A 129 -1.38 -23.62 23.09
CA SER A 129 -1.68 -25.01 23.44
C SER A 129 -0.47 -25.79 23.94
N GLU A 130 0.74 -25.47 23.47
CA GLU A 130 2.00 -26.03 23.97
C GLU A 130 2.35 -25.48 25.36
N GLY A 131 2.22 -24.17 25.55
CA GLY A 131 2.40 -23.54 26.85
C GLY A 131 1.40 -24.04 27.89
N GLU A 132 0.16 -24.29 27.46
CA GLU A 132 -0.88 -24.93 28.26
C GLU A 132 -0.51 -26.38 28.58
N ARG A 133 -0.17 -27.23 27.59
CA ARG A 133 0.32 -28.61 27.82
C ARG A 133 1.46 -28.67 28.83
N SER A 134 2.43 -27.77 28.71
CA SER A 134 3.53 -27.64 29.66
C SER A 134 3.08 -27.29 31.08
N ARG A 135 1.99 -26.52 31.23
CA ARG A 135 1.41 -26.16 32.54
C ARG A 135 0.61 -27.30 33.16
N HIS A 136 -0.13 -28.09 32.38
CA HIS A 136 -0.91 -29.21 32.92
C HIS A 136 -0.04 -30.42 33.29
N SER A 137 1.07 -30.63 32.59
CA SER A 137 2.10 -31.62 32.99
C SER A 137 2.83 -31.24 34.28
N SER A 138 2.66 -30.00 34.78
CA SER A 138 3.26 -29.48 36.01
C SER A 138 2.32 -29.47 37.23
N ALA A 139 1.22 -30.23 37.22
CA ALA A 139 0.34 -30.34 38.40
C ALA A 139 0.92 -31.23 39.53
N GLY A 140 2.13 -31.78 39.35
CA GLY A 140 2.78 -32.67 40.32
C GLY A 140 4.21 -32.29 40.71
N SER A 141 4.68 -31.08 40.43
CA SER A 141 6.01 -30.67 40.87
C SER A 141 6.03 -29.23 41.35
N ALA A 142 6.59 -29.07 42.54
CA ALA A 142 6.72 -27.83 43.28
C ALA A 142 7.19 -26.66 42.40
N SER A 143 6.72 -25.46 42.73
CA SER A 143 7.22 -24.15 42.30
C SER A 143 8.63 -24.17 41.71
N ILE A 144 8.73 -24.40 40.40
CA ILE A 144 9.92 -24.08 39.63
C ILE A 144 9.70 -22.67 39.13
N SER A 145 10.35 -21.72 39.81
CA SER A 145 10.68 -20.42 39.21
C SER A 145 11.23 -20.72 37.82
N VAL A 146 10.56 -20.26 36.76
CA VAL A 146 11.01 -20.41 35.37
C VAL A 146 12.30 -19.61 35.22
N THR A 147 13.40 -20.21 35.66
CA THR A 147 14.70 -19.97 35.07
C THR A 147 14.61 -20.65 33.73
N SER A 148 14.72 -19.83 32.68
CA SER A 148 14.95 -20.23 31.31
C SER A 148 15.64 -21.59 31.25
N VAL A 149 15.03 -22.57 30.58
CA VAL A 149 15.77 -23.73 30.08
C VAL A 149 16.94 -23.14 29.31
N GLY A 150 18.12 -23.20 29.92
CA GLY A 150 19.30 -22.51 29.43
C GLY A 150 19.69 -23.15 28.11
N ARG A 151 19.23 -22.56 27.00
CA ARG A 151 19.98 -22.64 25.75
C ARG A 151 21.37 -22.15 26.14
N VAL A 152 22.36 -23.04 26.11
CA VAL A 152 23.76 -22.66 26.29
C VAL A 152 24.14 -21.91 25.03
N VAL A 153 23.76 -20.63 24.98
CA VAL A 153 24.13 -19.73 23.90
C VAL A 153 25.64 -19.57 24.01
N LYS A 154 26.34 -19.98 22.95
CA LYS A 154 27.79 -19.85 22.89
C LYS A 154 28.12 -18.37 22.79
N ARG A 155 28.51 -17.76 23.90
CA ARG A 155 28.98 -16.37 23.92
C ARG A 155 30.36 -16.31 23.29
N ASP A 156 30.44 -15.65 22.14
CA ASP A 156 31.72 -15.30 21.54
C ASP A 156 32.42 -14.25 22.43
N VAL A 157 33.53 -14.65 23.04
CA VAL A 157 34.30 -13.84 23.98
C VAL A 157 34.88 -12.60 23.29
N GLU A 158 35.23 -12.71 22.01
CA GLU A 158 35.79 -11.59 21.26
C GLU A 158 34.71 -10.56 20.94
N LEU A 159 33.50 -11.01 20.61
CA LEU A 159 32.34 -10.15 20.43
C LEU A 159 31.94 -9.46 21.73
N ASP A 160 31.90 -10.20 22.84
CA ASP A 160 31.58 -9.65 24.17
C ASP A 160 32.54 -8.53 24.57
N ARG A 161 33.84 -8.76 24.36
CA ARG A 161 34.88 -7.77 24.60
C ARG A 161 34.72 -6.55 23.69
N TRP A 162 34.52 -6.76 22.39
CA TRP A 162 34.37 -5.65 21.44
C TRP A 162 33.16 -4.78 21.74
N LEU A 163 32.02 -5.38 22.09
CA LEU A 163 30.81 -4.65 22.49
C LEU A 163 31.03 -3.89 23.81
N THR A 164 31.75 -4.48 24.76
CA THR A 164 32.13 -3.83 26.03
C THR A 164 33.07 -2.64 25.80
N ASP A 165 34.07 -2.79 24.92
CA ASP A 165 35.02 -1.74 24.55
C ASP A 165 34.30 -0.57 23.84
N LEU A 166 33.21 -0.86 23.11
CA LEU A 166 32.32 0.15 22.57
C LEU A 166 31.45 0.84 23.64
N GLY A 167 31.50 0.42 24.90
CA GLY A 167 30.71 0.96 26.00
C GLY A 167 29.22 0.66 25.85
N LEU A 168 28.91 -0.56 25.40
CA LEU A 168 27.53 -1.06 25.27
C LEU A 168 27.13 -1.82 26.53
N ASP A 169 25.84 -1.76 26.83
CA ASP A 169 25.25 -2.43 28.00
C ASP A 169 25.14 -3.94 27.78
N THR A 170 25.15 -4.73 28.86
CA THR A 170 25.07 -6.20 28.78
C THR A 170 23.76 -6.65 28.13
N ALA A 171 22.67 -5.91 28.34
CA ALA A 171 21.38 -6.15 27.70
C ALA A 171 21.39 -5.95 26.17
N VAL A 172 22.34 -5.16 25.65
CA VAL A 172 22.56 -5.04 24.19
C VAL A 172 23.33 -6.24 23.71
N ALA A 173 24.41 -6.63 24.42
CA ALA A 173 25.22 -7.79 24.07
C ALA A 173 24.41 -9.09 24.07
N ASP A 174 23.52 -9.28 25.03
CA ASP A 174 22.63 -10.43 25.08
C ASP A 174 21.79 -10.60 23.79
N ARG A 175 21.37 -9.49 23.14
CA ARG A 175 20.64 -9.58 21.86
C ARG A 175 21.50 -10.08 20.70
N PHE A 176 22.80 -9.83 20.72
CA PHE A 176 23.70 -10.38 19.71
C PHE A 176 23.90 -11.88 19.93
N PHE A 177 24.00 -12.30 21.18
CA PHE A 177 24.14 -13.71 21.53
C PHE A 177 22.86 -14.51 21.28
N ASP A 178 21.69 -13.94 21.56
CA ASP A 178 20.39 -14.58 21.30
C ASP A 178 20.21 -14.92 19.81
N GLU A 179 20.76 -14.11 18.91
CA GLU A 179 20.79 -14.32 17.46
C GLU A 179 22.05 -15.05 16.97
N GLU A 180 22.89 -15.54 17.90
CA GLU A 180 24.09 -16.34 17.63
C GLU A 180 25.14 -15.66 16.74
N TYR A 181 25.22 -14.33 16.78
CA TYR A 181 26.24 -13.59 16.03
C TYR A 181 27.64 -13.82 16.60
N SER A 182 28.61 -14.03 15.71
CA SER A 182 30.05 -13.95 16.03
C SER A 182 30.63 -12.56 15.71
N LEU A 183 31.82 -12.27 16.23
CA LEU A 183 32.52 -11.01 15.92
C LEU A 183 32.75 -10.85 14.41
N HIS A 184 33.09 -11.93 13.73
CA HIS A 184 33.27 -11.95 12.28
C HIS A 184 31.97 -11.56 11.55
N ASP A 185 30.84 -12.13 11.95
CA ASP A 185 29.54 -11.81 11.34
C ASP A 185 29.23 -10.32 11.51
N VAL A 186 29.44 -9.78 12.70
CA VAL A 186 29.18 -8.37 13.01
C VAL A 186 30.08 -7.43 12.21
N LEU A 187 31.38 -7.73 12.10
CA LEU A 187 32.35 -6.85 11.46
C LEU A 187 32.39 -6.99 9.94
N GLU A 188 32.17 -8.18 9.39
CA GLU A 188 32.39 -8.47 7.96
C GLU A 188 31.09 -8.64 7.17
N LEU A 189 30.05 -9.23 7.75
CA LEU A 189 28.84 -9.62 7.01
C LEU A 189 27.62 -8.75 7.33
N MET A 190 27.53 -8.21 8.55
CA MET A 190 26.39 -7.45 9.04
C MET A 190 26.09 -6.23 8.17
N THR A 191 24.81 -6.04 7.87
CA THR A 191 24.26 -4.87 7.19
C THR A 191 23.57 -3.91 8.17
N ARG A 192 23.21 -2.73 7.68
CA ARG A 192 22.46 -1.75 8.48
C ARG A 192 21.06 -2.25 8.85
N ASP A 193 20.46 -3.10 8.02
CA ASP A 193 19.12 -3.64 8.27
C ASP A 193 19.15 -4.75 9.34
N ASP A 194 20.22 -5.54 9.41
CA ASP A 194 20.42 -6.53 10.49
C ASP A 194 20.49 -5.84 11.86
N LEU A 195 21.21 -4.71 11.96
CA LEU A 195 21.23 -3.87 13.18
C LEU A 195 19.85 -3.31 13.57
N ARG A 196 18.97 -3.06 12.60
CA ARG A 196 17.60 -2.62 12.87
C ARG A 196 16.75 -3.76 13.42
N GLN A 197 16.95 -4.98 12.93
CA GLN A 197 16.23 -6.17 13.38
C GLN A 197 16.56 -6.55 14.83
N LEU A 198 17.77 -6.22 15.31
CA LEU A 198 18.16 -6.33 16.74
C LEU A 198 17.37 -5.38 17.68
N ASN A 199 16.50 -4.51 17.15
CA ASN A 199 15.62 -3.61 17.90
C ASN A 199 16.37 -2.70 18.90
N LEU A 200 17.61 -2.33 18.57
CA LEU A 200 18.45 -1.46 19.40
C LEU A 200 18.00 -0.01 19.30
N ARG A 201 18.33 0.83 20.29
CA ARG A 201 18.11 2.29 20.17
C ARG A 201 18.96 2.84 19.02
N GLY A 202 18.43 3.78 18.25
CA GLY A 202 19.11 4.33 17.07
C GLY A 202 20.53 4.84 17.33
N GLY A 203 20.78 5.50 18.47
CA GLY A 203 22.13 5.95 18.83
C GLY A 203 23.13 4.81 19.04
N ILE A 204 22.68 3.66 19.56
CA ILE A 204 23.52 2.47 19.73
C ILE A 204 23.79 1.83 18.37
N GLN A 205 22.77 1.72 17.51
CA GLN A 205 22.94 1.25 16.14
C GLN A 205 23.99 2.07 15.39
N LEU A 206 23.95 3.41 15.52
CA LEU A 206 24.91 4.30 14.88
C LEU A 206 26.34 4.08 15.39
N ARG A 207 26.55 3.91 16.70
CA ARG A 207 27.88 3.65 17.28
C ARG A 207 28.47 2.33 16.76
N ILE A 208 27.65 1.28 16.74
CA ILE A 208 28.07 -0.03 16.24
C ILE A 208 28.38 0.06 14.74
N TRP A 209 27.49 0.66 13.95
CA TRP A 209 27.68 0.81 12.52
C TRP A 209 28.91 1.66 12.16
N ASP A 210 29.18 2.74 12.91
CA ASP A 210 30.40 3.54 12.75
C ASP A 210 31.66 2.71 13.05
N ALA A 211 31.65 1.89 14.09
CA ALA A 211 32.76 0.99 14.42
C ALA A 211 32.99 -0.09 13.33
N VAL A 212 31.91 -0.66 12.80
CA VAL A 212 31.95 -1.62 11.68
C VAL A 212 32.55 -0.97 10.43
N LEU A 213 32.11 0.25 10.08
CA LEU A 213 32.66 0.98 8.93
C LEU A 213 34.15 1.29 9.13
N LYS A 214 34.57 1.76 10.30
CA LYS A 214 35.99 2.00 10.61
C LYS A 214 36.84 0.74 10.45
N HIS A 215 36.33 -0.41 10.90
CA HIS A 215 37.02 -1.68 10.73
C HIS A 215 37.16 -2.07 9.25
N ARG A 216 36.10 -1.89 8.45
CA ARG A 216 36.11 -2.20 7.02
C ARG A 216 37.01 -1.26 6.22
N THR A 217 36.91 0.04 6.45
CA THR A 217 37.72 1.06 5.76
C THR A 217 39.19 1.02 6.19
N GLY A 218 39.48 0.64 7.43
CA GLY A 218 40.85 0.46 7.93
C GLY A 218 41.61 -0.69 7.27
N ARG A 219 40.93 -1.74 6.78
CA ARG A 219 41.55 -2.84 6.01
C ARG A 219 41.75 -2.50 4.52
N THR A 220 41.06 -1.47 4.01
CA THR A 220 41.19 -1.02 2.61
C THR A 220 42.23 0.08 2.44
N SER A 221 43.18 0.23 3.37
CA SER A 221 44.37 1.07 3.15
C SER A 221 45.46 0.22 2.49
N PRO A 222 45.83 0.45 1.22
CA PRO A 222 46.90 -0.27 0.57
C PRO A 222 48.23 0.18 1.18
N GLU A 223 48.95 -0.76 1.78
CA GLU A 223 50.36 -0.63 2.13
C GLU A 223 51.17 -0.65 0.81
N GLU A 224 51.24 0.50 0.15
CA GLU A 224 52.16 0.73 -0.96
C GLU A 224 53.55 0.99 -0.37
N LYS A 225 54.31 -0.10 -0.20
CA LYS A 225 55.71 -0.08 0.19
C LYS A 225 56.52 0.25 -1.08
N PRO A 226 57.24 1.39 -1.16
CA PRO A 226 58.03 1.69 -2.34
C PRO A 226 59.25 0.75 -2.39
N GLU A 227 59.33 -0.02 -3.46
CA GLU A 227 60.54 -0.75 -3.86
C GLU A 227 61.67 0.24 -4.11
N GLU A 228 62.79 0.02 -3.43
CA GLU A 228 64.06 0.72 -3.65
C GLU A 228 64.90 -0.18 -4.59
N PRO A 229 65.29 0.29 -5.79
CA PRO A 229 66.21 -0.44 -6.64
C PRO A 229 67.67 -0.03 -6.35
N ASP A 230 68.51 -1.03 -6.06
CA ASP A 230 69.98 -0.98 -6.17
C ASP A 230 70.44 -1.04 -7.64
#